data_AF-K0RA25-F1
#
_entry.id   AF-K0RA25-F1
#
_cell.length_a   1.000
_cell.length_b   1.000
_cell.length_c   1.000
_cell.angle_alpha   90.00
_cell.angle_beta   90.00
_cell.angle_gamma   90.00
#
_symmetry.space_group_name_H-M   'P 1'
#
loop_
_entity.id
_entity.type
_entity.pdbx_description
1 polymer ?
#
loop_
_entity_poly.entity_id
_entity_poly.type
_entity_poly.pdbx_seq_one_letter_code
_entity_poly.pdbx_strand_id
1 'polypeptide(L)'
;MQDNSVSLYGEQVLFRLPFDGATLDVRTIGSDGQLLSSLPSLSPSSSRPPSSSPTFTLSPSLSSQPSSSVSPSCGSVMLIKIQYDSYPEETSYKLEMIASEDEQETKLASHSGSYGDNDHYESICLGDGLYSFSLYDSYGDGFDGEYSLTLVPGETIIMRDNSVSPYGEQVLFRLPFDGATLDVRWIDSPFQPSERYPTYMPTKITLQPTNYVSATLEQLEHQIVRTETDSFAPQPTTSTYQAKLLAPDGGVDDLFGQSTAIYGDTIVVGADGGNDNGHNSGSAHVFVRSGKEWTHQVKLLAPDGATGDYFGESVAIHGDTIVVGAYLDDDNGYNSGSAHVFVRSGEQWTHQDKLLAPDGAAGDYFGWSIALNGDTIVVGAYLDDGNGNRSGSAHVFVRSGKEWTYQVKLLAPDGSAYDDFVALDFGWSVALNGDTIVVGAPGDDDNGLCSG
;
A
#
# COMPACT_ATOMS: atom_id res chain seq x y z
N MET A 1 -8.19 35.22 -18.04
CA MET A 1 -8.04 35.28 -16.57
C MET A 1 -7.75 33.85 -16.15
N GLN A 2 -6.75 33.62 -15.29
CA GLN A 2 -6.54 32.30 -14.71
C GLN A 2 -7.76 31.93 -13.88
N ASP A 3 -8.10 30.65 -13.89
CA ASP A 3 -8.87 30.03 -12.83
C ASP A 3 -8.00 28.88 -12.30
N ASN A 4 -7.76 28.89 -10.99
CA ASN A 4 -6.88 27.95 -10.29
C ASN A 4 -7.76 27.04 -9.43
N SER A 5 -8.29 25.96 -10.00
CA SER A 5 -8.93 24.88 -9.26
C SER A 5 -8.01 23.66 -9.27
N VAL A 6 -7.10 23.60 -8.31
CA VAL A 6 -6.28 22.42 -8.00
C VAL A 6 -7.20 21.36 -7.38
N SER A 7 -7.15 20.12 -7.88
CA SER A 7 -7.76 18.97 -7.21
C SER A 7 -6.94 18.62 -5.97
N LEU A 8 -7.60 18.35 -4.83
CA LEU A 8 -6.94 18.22 -3.51
C LEU A 8 -7.04 16.82 -2.91
N TYR A 9 -7.21 15.80 -3.75
CA TYR A 9 -7.21 14.39 -3.35
C TYR A 9 -6.39 13.59 -4.36
N GLY A 10 -5.44 12.79 -3.87
CA GLY A 10 -4.57 11.97 -4.72
C GLY A 10 -5.37 10.94 -5.52
N GLU A 11 -4.95 10.68 -6.76
CA GLU A 11 -5.62 9.74 -7.66
C GLU A 11 -4.94 8.37 -7.65
N GLN A 12 -5.75 7.31 -7.73
CA GLN A 12 -5.29 5.99 -8.14
C GLN A 12 -5.66 5.81 -9.62
N VAL A 13 -4.67 5.56 -10.48
CA VAL A 13 -4.92 5.36 -11.92
C VAL A 13 -5.52 3.97 -12.16
N LEU A 14 -6.85 3.88 -12.02
CA LEU A 14 -7.60 2.63 -12.13
C LEU A 14 -7.96 2.33 -13.60
N PHE A 15 -7.24 1.39 -14.20
CA PHE A 15 -7.63 0.81 -15.50
C PHE A 15 -8.61 -0.35 -15.29
N ARG A 16 -9.61 -0.46 -16.18
CA ARG A 16 -10.60 -1.56 -16.16
C ARG A 16 -10.79 -2.17 -17.55
N LEU A 17 -10.75 -3.50 -17.62
CA LEU A 17 -10.95 -4.29 -18.84
C LEU A 17 -12.39 -4.83 -18.93
N PRO A 18 -12.94 -5.19 -20.11
CA PRO A 18 -12.30 -5.26 -21.43
C PRO A 18 -12.73 -4.13 -22.40
N PHE A 19 -11.89 -3.86 -23.40
CA PHE A 19 -12.17 -2.90 -24.47
C PHE A 19 -12.62 -3.59 -25.77
N ASP A 20 -13.93 -3.66 -26.00
CA ASP A 20 -14.47 -3.59 -27.36
C ASP A 20 -14.59 -2.10 -27.74
N GLY A 21 -13.91 -1.69 -28.81
CA GLY A 21 -13.62 -0.27 -29.08
C GLY A 21 -14.86 0.63 -29.20
N ALA A 22 -15.12 1.44 -28.17
CA ALA A 22 -16.08 2.54 -28.19
C ALA A 22 -15.60 3.73 -27.35
N THR A 23 -15.71 4.93 -27.95
CA THR A 23 -15.56 6.28 -27.40
C THR A 23 -15.42 6.47 -25.89
N LEU A 24 -14.30 7.09 -25.48
CA LEU A 24 -14.12 7.76 -24.19
C LEU A 24 -15.14 8.92 -24.06
N ASP A 25 -16.08 8.84 -23.11
CA ASP A 25 -17.04 9.90 -22.77
C ASP A 25 -16.58 10.59 -21.47
N VAL A 26 -15.78 11.65 -21.59
CA VAL A 26 -15.34 12.46 -20.45
C VAL A 26 -16.44 13.46 -20.09
N ARG A 27 -16.98 13.36 -18.86
CA ARG A 27 -17.99 14.30 -18.35
C ARG A 27 -17.56 14.92 -17.03
N THR A 28 -17.42 16.24 -17.03
CA THR A 28 -17.28 17.03 -15.81
C THR A 28 -18.64 17.13 -15.11
N ILE A 29 -18.71 16.72 -13.86
CA ILE A 29 -19.89 16.86 -12.99
C ILE A 29 -19.60 17.96 -11.98
N GLY A 30 -20.47 18.97 -11.89
CA GLY A 30 -20.38 20.01 -10.86
C GLY A 30 -20.76 19.45 -9.49
N SER A 31 -20.33 20.11 -8.41
CA SER A 31 -20.46 19.64 -7.02
C SER A 31 -21.92 19.54 -6.48
N ASP A 32 -22.93 19.78 -7.32
CA ASP A 32 -24.36 19.57 -7.05
C ASP A 32 -25.01 18.50 -7.96
N GLY A 33 -24.22 17.78 -8.77
CA GLY A 33 -24.68 16.62 -9.56
C GLY A 33 -25.43 16.96 -10.85
N GLN A 34 -25.38 18.20 -11.34
CA GLN A 34 -26.03 18.62 -12.59
C GLN A 34 -25.01 19.00 -13.68
N LEU A 35 -25.40 18.80 -14.95
CA LEU A 35 -24.63 19.19 -16.13
C LEU A 35 -24.80 20.68 -16.44
N LEU A 36 -23.69 21.43 -16.50
CA LEU A 36 -23.70 22.83 -16.91
C LEU A 36 -23.91 22.99 -18.43
N SER A 37 -24.56 24.08 -18.80
CA SER A 37 -25.39 24.21 -20.01
C SER A 37 -24.66 24.27 -21.36
N SER A 38 -25.26 23.65 -22.37
CA SER A 38 -25.02 23.90 -23.81
C SER A 38 -26.03 24.89 -24.40
N LEU A 39 -25.61 25.76 -25.33
CA LEU A 39 -26.48 26.59 -26.18
C LEU A 39 -25.78 26.98 -27.50
N PRO A 40 -26.50 27.22 -28.63
CA PRO A 40 -27.83 26.73 -28.99
C PRO A 40 -27.90 26.10 -30.40
N SER A 41 -28.94 25.31 -30.68
CA SER A 41 -29.43 25.08 -32.04
C SER A 41 -30.90 25.48 -32.16
N LEU A 42 -31.28 26.05 -33.30
CA LEU A 42 -32.63 26.56 -33.54
C LEU A 42 -33.60 25.41 -33.86
N SER A 43 -34.80 25.47 -33.27
CA SER A 43 -35.90 24.53 -33.52
C SER A 43 -36.81 25.00 -34.67
N PRO A 44 -37.84 24.22 -35.08
CA PRO A 44 -39.15 24.45 -34.42
C PRO A 44 -40.12 23.26 -34.28
N SER A 45 -40.81 23.21 -33.13
CA SER A 45 -42.22 22.75 -32.95
C SER A 45 -42.55 21.24 -33.09
N SER A 46 -43.48 20.56 -32.39
CA SER A 46 -44.47 20.89 -31.31
C SER A 46 -44.97 19.55 -30.66
N SER A 47 -45.91 19.40 -29.70
CA SER A 47 -46.81 20.31 -28.94
C SER A 47 -47.35 19.70 -27.61
N ARG A 48 -47.43 20.52 -26.54
CA ARG A 48 -48.35 20.45 -25.37
C ARG A 48 -48.31 19.27 -24.34
N PRO A 49 -48.81 19.50 -23.09
CA PRO A 49 -48.56 18.72 -21.85
C PRO A 49 -49.91 18.18 -21.25
N PRO A 50 -50.21 17.94 -19.93
CA PRO A 50 -49.50 18.27 -18.65
C PRO A 50 -49.67 17.31 -17.42
N SER A 51 -49.33 17.85 -16.23
CA SER A 51 -49.69 17.47 -14.82
C SER A 51 -48.63 16.66 -14.02
N SER A 52 -48.38 16.90 -12.72
CA SER A 52 -48.74 18.02 -11.81
C SER A 52 -47.91 17.99 -10.51
N SER A 53 -47.61 19.16 -9.91
CA SER A 53 -47.01 19.33 -8.57
C SER A 53 -48.00 18.98 -7.42
N PRO A 54 -47.58 18.90 -6.13
CA PRO A 54 -47.25 20.12 -5.36
C PRO A 54 -46.07 20.03 -4.36
N THR A 55 -45.53 21.21 -4.05
CA THR A 55 -44.57 21.53 -2.99
C THR A 55 -45.27 21.78 -1.64
N PHE A 56 -44.56 21.64 -0.52
CA PHE A 56 -44.83 22.41 0.70
C PHE A 56 -43.52 22.80 1.39
N THR A 57 -43.47 24.00 1.97
CA THR A 57 -42.30 24.58 2.64
C THR A 57 -42.70 25.25 3.96
N LEU A 58 -41.81 25.15 4.96
CA LEU A 58 -41.32 26.20 5.88
C LEU A 58 -41.09 25.72 7.33
N SER A 59 -39.90 26.10 7.82
CA SER A 59 -39.32 25.92 9.17
C SER A 59 -39.82 27.02 10.16
N PRO A 60 -39.18 27.29 11.32
CA PRO A 60 -38.38 26.46 12.26
C PRO A 60 -38.80 26.66 13.75
N SER A 61 -38.25 25.87 14.70
CA SER A 61 -38.08 26.32 16.10
C SER A 61 -37.08 25.46 16.89
N LEU A 62 -36.14 26.10 17.60
CA LEU A 62 -35.21 25.43 18.53
C LEU A 62 -35.91 24.98 19.83
N SER A 63 -35.51 23.84 20.37
CA SER A 63 -35.50 23.59 21.82
C SER A 63 -34.50 22.48 22.18
N SER A 64 -33.72 22.71 23.22
CA SER A 64 -32.67 21.84 23.75
C SER A 64 -33.19 20.63 24.55
N GLN A 65 -32.58 19.45 24.38
CA GLN A 65 -31.87 18.69 25.45
C GLN A 65 -31.31 17.34 24.90
N PRO A 66 -30.42 16.62 25.63
CA PRO A 66 -29.30 15.93 24.99
C PRO A 66 -29.69 14.58 24.37
N SER A 67 -29.38 14.42 23.09
CA SER A 67 -29.26 13.11 22.46
C SER A 67 -27.94 12.47 22.89
N SER A 68 -28.06 11.40 23.67
CA SER A 68 -27.10 10.31 23.86
C SER A 68 -25.92 10.31 22.87
N SER A 69 -24.70 10.34 23.41
CA SER A 69 -23.49 9.94 22.68
C SER A 69 -23.76 8.61 21.98
N VAL A 70 -23.79 8.64 20.65
CA VAL A 70 -23.70 7.42 19.85
C VAL A 70 -22.30 6.89 20.10
N SER A 71 -22.18 5.87 20.95
CA SER A 71 -20.96 5.10 21.01
C SER A 71 -20.75 4.52 19.61
N PRO A 72 -19.66 4.85 18.89
CA PRO A 72 -19.33 4.11 17.68
C PRO A 72 -19.26 2.64 18.08
N SER A 73 -19.86 1.76 17.27
CA SER A 73 -19.85 0.33 17.53
C SER A 73 -18.40 -0.12 17.70
N CYS A 74 -18.06 -0.66 18.86
CA CYS A 74 -16.69 -1.03 19.21
C CYS A 74 -16.17 -2.07 18.21
N GLY A 75 -15.36 -1.62 17.26
CA GLY A 75 -14.74 -2.46 16.22
C GLY A 75 -13.34 -2.89 16.62
N SER A 76 -12.63 -2.08 17.41
CA SER A 76 -11.30 -2.41 17.95
C SER A 76 -11.04 -1.66 19.26
N VAL A 77 -10.23 -2.26 20.14
CA VAL A 77 -9.75 -1.57 21.35
C VAL A 77 -8.34 -1.06 21.10
N MET A 78 -8.17 0.26 21.13
CA MET A 78 -6.85 0.89 21.12
C MET A 78 -6.29 0.94 22.54
N LEU A 79 -5.06 0.45 22.72
CA LEU A 79 -4.24 0.66 23.91
C LEU A 79 -3.21 1.75 23.62
N ILE A 80 -3.19 2.76 24.49
CA ILE A 80 -2.22 3.85 24.50
C ILE A 80 -1.31 3.63 25.70
N LYS A 81 -0.02 3.47 25.46
CA LYS A 81 1.02 3.45 26.51
C LYS A 81 1.96 4.62 26.28
N ILE A 82 2.26 5.37 27.33
CA ILE A 82 3.29 6.42 27.36
C ILE A 82 4.17 6.17 28.59
N GLN A 83 5.46 5.99 28.37
CA GLN A 83 6.48 6.01 29.43
C GLN A 83 7.06 7.42 29.44
N TYR A 84 6.82 8.13 30.54
CA TYR A 84 7.41 9.44 30.72
C TYR A 84 8.90 9.34 31.00
N ASP A 85 9.60 10.42 30.68
CA ASP A 85 10.99 10.64 31.01
C ASP A 85 11.11 11.18 32.46
N SER A 86 12.06 12.08 32.73
CA SER A 86 12.17 12.74 34.04
C SER A 86 11.15 13.88 34.27
N TYR A 87 10.39 14.31 33.24
CA TYR A 87 9.49 15.46 33.31
C TYR A 87 8.09 15.16 32.72
N PRO A 88 7.28 14.28 33.35
CA PRO A 88 5.94 13.92 32.89
C PRO A 88 5.03 15.12 32.59
N GLU A 89 5.16 16.21 33.33
CA GLU A 89 4.36 17.44 33.16
C GLU A 89 4.55 18.14 31.81
N GLU A 90 5.60 17.78 31.06
CA GLU A 90 5.93 18.38 29.77
C GLU A 90 5.27 17.63 28.62
N THR A 91 4.87 16.37 28.86
CA THR A 91 4.22 15.47 27.89
C THR A 91 2.70 15.52 27.98
N SER A 92 2.03 15.64 26.83
CA SER A 92 0.58 15.46 26.73
C SER A 92 0.16 14.82 25.40
N TYR A 93 -0.98 14.15 25.36
CA TYR A 93 -1.53 13.62 24.10
C TYR A 93 -2.99 13.99 23.87
N LYS A 94 -3.41 13.91 22.61
CA LYS A 94 -4.78 14.08 22.14
C LYS A 94 -5.09 12.98 21.12
N LEU A 95 -6.23 12.31 21.24
CA LEU A 95 -6.73 11.36 20.23
C LEU A 95 -8.08 11.85 19.72
N GLU A 96 -8.23 11.91 18.40
CA GLU A 96 -9.41 12.44 17.72
C GLU A 96 -9.82 11.55 16.56
N MET A 97 -11.12 11.49 16.30
CA MET A 97 -11.67 10.96 15.05
C MET A 97 -11.88 12.14 14.09
N ILE A 98 -11.28 12.08 12.91
CA ILE A 98 -11.34 13.15 11.89
C ILE A 98 -12.62 13.05 11.04
N ALA A 99 -13.14 11.84 10.84
CA ALA A 99 -14.37 11.64 10.06
C ALA A 99 -15.22 10.47 10.56
N SER A 100 -16.48 10.77 10.91
CA SER A 100 -17.63 9.88 10.76
C SER A 100 -18.78 10.68 10.12
N GLU A 101 -19.08 10.39 8.86
CA GLU A 101 -20.18 10.91 7.98
C GLU A 101 -20.45 12.44 7.86
N ASP A 102 -20.01 13.31 8.77
CA ASP A 102 -20.34 14.75 8.85
C ASP A 102 -19.12 15.72 8.94
N GLU A 103 -17.91 15.28 8.57
CA GLU A 103 -16.68 16.12 8.47
C GLU A 103 -16.27 16.93 9.73
N GLN A 104 -16.60 16.47 10.95
CA GLN A 104 -16.15 17.10 12.20
C GLN A 104 -15.12 16.27 12.99
N GLU A 105 -13.99 16.90 13.30
CA GLU A 105 -13.02 16.42 14.30
C GLU A 105 -13.69 16.24 15.67
N THR A 106 -13.81 15.00 16.11
CA THR A 106 -14.37 14.63 17.42
C THR A 106 -13.25 14.16 18.34
N LYS A 107 -12.97 14.96 19.37
CA LYS A 107 -12.01 14.59 20.41
C LYS A 107 -12.51 13.38 21.21
N LEU A 108 -11.72 12.31 21.23
CA LEU A 108 -12.05 11.04 21.89
C LEU A 108 -11.33 10.87 23.23
N ALA A 109 -10.03 11.16 23.27
CA ALA A 109 -9.23 11.11 24.50
C ALA A 109 -8.20 12.25 24.54
N SER A 110 -7.70 12.52 25.73
CA SER A 110 -6.49 13.32 25.94
C SER A 110 -6.02 13.18 27.37
N HIS A 111 -4.71 13.18 27.56
CA HIS A 111 -4.09 13.22 28.87
C HIS A 111 -2.92 14.20 28.86
N SER A 112 -2.58 14.73 30.02
CA SER A 112 -1.38 15.53 30.26
C SER A 112 -0.76 14.97 31.52
N GLY A 113 0.52 14.63 31.47
CA GLY A 113 1.22 14.18 32.67
C GLY A 113 1.30 15.28 33.72
N SER A 114 1.62 14.89 34.94
CA SER A 114 1.82 15.79 36.08
C SER A 114 3.10 15.42 36.82
N TYR A 115 3.71 16.39 37.48
CA TYR A 115 4.98 16.21 38.19
C TYR A 115 4.93 15.03 39.18
N GLY A 116 5.76 14.01 38.92
CA GLY A 116 5.85 12.79 39.72
C GLY A 116 4.90 11.66 39.30
N ASP A 117 4.19 11.80 38.17
CA ASP A 117 3.50 10.68 37.53
C ASP A 117 4.51 9.60 37.05
N ASN A 118 4.00 8.38 36.93
CA ASN A 118 4.72 7.25 36.32
C ASN A 118 4.07 6.98 34.95
N ASP A 119 4.56 5.99 34.19
CA ASP A 119 3.95 5.50 32.95
C ASP A 119 2.41 5.58 32.90
N HIS A 120 1.89 6.19 31.86
CA HIS A 120 0.45 6.28 31.57
C HIS A 120 -0.02 5.13 30.67
N TYR A 121 -1.20 4.60 30.98
CA TYR A 121 -1.87 3.54 30.22
C TYR A 121 -3.35 3.86 30.09
N GLU A 122 -3.86 3.91 28.86
CA GLU A 122 -5.29 4.10 28.59
C GLU A 122 -5.78 3.10 27.54
N SER A 123 -7.05 2.70 27.64
CA SER A 123 -7.71 1.87 26.64
C SER A 123 -9.00 2.51 26.18
N ILE A 124 -9.20 2.59 24.86
CA ILE A 124 -10.35 3.24 24.25
C ILE A 124 -10.93 2.40 23.12
N CYS A 125 -12.26 2.32 23.09
CA CYS A 125 -12.99 1.61 22.05
C CYS A 125 -13.14 2.52 20.83
N LEU A 126 -12.60 2.09 19.69
CA LEU A 126 -12.68 2.77 18.42
C LEU A 126 -13.56 1.96 17.44
N GLY A 127 -14.27 2.65 16.56
CA GLY A 127 -14.99 2.05 15.43
C GLY A 127 -14.21 2.21 14.13
N ASP A 128 -14.82 1.87 13.00
CA ASP A 128 -14.27 2.21 11.70
C ASP A 128 -14.25 3.75 11.52
N GLY A 129 -13.19 4.31 10.95
CA GLY A 129 -12.99 5.76 10.85
C GLY A 129 -11.53 6.17 10.68
N LEU A 130 -11.30 7.46 10.44
CA LEU A 130 -9.95 8.05 10.39
C LEU A 130 -9.64 8.72 11.74
N TYR A 131 -8.44 8.50 12.26
CA TYR A 131 -8.02 8.95 13.59
C TYR A 131 -6.67 9.67 13.54
N SER A 132 -6.54 10.73 14.33
CA SER A 132 -5.26 11.39 14.63
C SER A 132 -4.96 11.24 16.11
N PHE A 133 -3.80 10.66 16.41
CA PHE A 133 -3.15 10.75 17.71
C PHE A 133 -2.04 11.79 17.63
N SER A 134 -2.03 12.78 18.52
CA SER A 134 -0.98 13.80 18.60
C SER A 134 -0.36 13.80 19.99
N LEU A 135 0.94 13.58 20.07
CA LEU A 135 1.77 13.70 21.26
C LEU A 135 2.51 15.04 21.21
N TYR A 136 2.46 15.79 22.31
CA TYR A 136 3.08 17.10 22.45
C TYR A 136 4.07 17.08 23.60
N ASP A 137 5.29 17.55 23.34
CA ASP A 137 6.21 18.08 24.33
C ASP A 137 6.04 19.62 24.39
N SER A 138 5.89 20.15 25.60
CA SER A 138 5.67 21.58 25.83
C SER A 138 6.95 22.44 25.78
N TYR A 139 8.14 21.88 26.06
CA TYR A 139 9.41 22.63 26.07
C TYR A 139 10.21 22.53 24.78
N GLY A 140 10.01 21.48 23.98
CA GLY A 140 10.55 21.36 22.63
C GLY A 140 12.05 21.09 22.59
N ASP A 141 12.60 20.51 23.66
CA ASP A 141 13.91 19.88 23.69
C ASP A 141 13.83 18.36 23.44
N GLY A 142 12.63 17.77 23.56
CA GLY A 142 12.27 16.51 22.91
C GLY A 142 11.78 15.42 23.85
N PHE A 143 11.01 14.48 23.30
CA PHE A 143 10.50 13.33 24.06
C PHE A 143 11.59 12.26 24.22
N ASP A 144 12.18 12.17 25.42
CA ASP A 144 13.17 11.14 25.83
C ASP A 144 12.48 9.95 26.56
N GLY A 145 11.39 9.45 25.96
CA GLY A 145 10.59 8.35 26.50
C GLY A 145 10.12 7.37 25.42
N GLU A 146 9.39 6.33 25.83
CA GLU A 146 8.76 5.35 24.93
C GLU A 146 7.25 5.57 24.87
N TYR A 147 6.65 5.46 23.68
CA TYR A 147 5.20 5.34 23.58
C TYR A 147 4.78 4.34 22.52
N SER A 148 3.60 3.77 22.68
CA SER A 148 3.03 2.83 21.71
C SER A 148 1.52 2.93 21.58
N LEU A 149 1.03 2.76 20.36
CA LEU A 149 -0.39 2.61 20.02
C LEU A 149 -0.63 1.18 19.53
N THR A 150 -1.43 0.40 20.24
CA THR A 150 -1.66 -1.02 19.94
C THR A 150 -3.15 -1.36 19.88
N LEU A 151 -3.61 -1.84 18.73
CA LEU A 151 -4.95 -2.39 18.56
C LEU A 151 -5.02 -3.81 19.12
N VAL A 152 -6.09 -4.09 19.88
CA VAL A 152 -6.33 -5.39 20.49
C VAL A 152 -7.62 -6.01 19.95
N PRO A 153 -7.59 -7.28 19.50
CA PRO A 153 -6.41 -8.16 19.39
C PRO A 153 -5.61 -7.93 18.10
N GLY A 154 -4.30 -7.69 18.17
CA GLY A 154 -3.43 -7.73 16.99
C GLY A 154 -2.22 -6.82 17.05
N GLU A 155 -2.38 -5.59 16.57
CA GLU A 155 -1.36 -4.87 15.82
C GLU A 155 -0.91 -3.57 16.49
N THR A 156 0.42 -3.38 16.58
CA THR A 156 1.01 -2.14 17.06
C THR A 156 1.20 -1.19 15.89
N ILE A 157 0.40 -0.11 15.86
CA ILE A 157 0.44 0.94 14.84
C ILE A 157 1.78 1.68 14.90
N ILE A 158 2.26 2.00 16.11
CA ILE A 158 3.56 2.62 16.33
C ILE A 158 4.14 2.20 17.67
N MET A 159 5.47 2.10 17.72
CA MET A 159 6.29 1.97 18.93
C MET A 159 7.55 2.82 18.72
N ARG A 160 7.83 3.75 19.64
CA ARG A 160 9.05 4.58 19.66
C ARG A 160 9.97 4.11 20.79
N ASP A 161 11.26 3.91 20.50
CA ASP A 161 12.25 3.27 21.37
C ASP A 161 13.34 4.23 21.86
N ASN A 162 12.97 5.21 22.72
CA ASN A 162 13.86 6.22 23.31
C ASN A 162 14.74 6.98 22.28
N SER A 163 14.29 7.05 21.02
CA SER A 163 14.92 7.86 20.00
C SER A 163 14.47 9.30 20.17
N VAL A 164 15.35 10.20 20.63
CA VAL A 164 15.03 11.62 20.90
C VAL A 164 14.28 12.23 19.71
N SER A 165 12.97 12.40 19.88
CA SER A 165 12.16 13.21 18.98
C SER A 165 12.44 14.68 19.31
N PRO A 166 12.91 15.52 18.38
CA PRO A 166 13.22 16.91 18.70
C PRO A 166 11.96 17.76 18.99
N TYR A 167 10.75 17.29 18.65
CA TYR A 167 9.48 18.02 18.79
C TYR A 167 8.31 17.05 19.10
N GLY A 168 7.06 17.54 19.07
CA GLY A 168 5.87 16.68 19.15
C GLY A 168 5.71 15.78 17.91
N GLU A 169 4.83 14.78 18.00
CA GLU A 169 4.56 13.82 16.92
C GLU A 169 3.05 13.66 16.69
N GLN A 170 2.63 13.61 15.42
CA GLN A 170 1.27 13.26 15.01
C GLN A 170 1.30 11.95 14.23
N VAL A 171 0.40 11.04 14.59
CA VAL A 171 0.17 9.74 13.96
C VAL A 171 -1.26 9.73 13.45
N LEU A 172 -1.42 9.79 12.13
CA LEU A 172 -2.68 9.55 11.43
C LEU A 172 -2.81 8.06 11.15
N PHE A 173 -3.99 7.48 11.35
CA PHE A 173 -4.29 6.08 11.02
C PHE A 173 -5.79 5.86 10.82
N ARG A 174 -6.16 4.93 9.94
CA ARG A 174 -7.55 4.50 9.73
C ARG A 174 -7.85 3.19 10.45
N LEU A 175 -9.13 2.98 10.80
CA LEU A 175 -9.70 1.67 11.11
C LEU A 175 -10.81 1.30 10.10
N PRO A 176 -10.93 0.02 9.68
CA PRO A 176 -10.04 -1.10 10.00
C PRO A 176 -8.61 -0.82 9.54
N PHE A 177 -7.61 -1.25 10.32
CA PHE A 177 -6.22 -0.82 10.07
C PHE A 177 -5.71 -1.42 8.76
N ASP A 178 -5.30 -0.53 7.86
CA ASP A 178 -4.88 -0.85 6.49
C ASP A 178 -3.38 -0.63 6.25
N GLY A 179 -2.67 0.00 7.20
CA GLY A 179 -1.27 0.40 7.08
C GLY A 179 -1.01 1.53 6.06
N ALA A 180 -1.78 1.58 4.97
CA ALA A 180 -1.69 2.58 3.91
C ALA A 180 -2.03 4.01 4.37
N THR A 181 -2.83 4.14 5.44
CA THR A 181 -3.18 5.43 6.05
C THR A 181 -2.29 5.80 7.25
N LEU A 182 -1.27 4.99 7.57
CA LEU A 182 -0.31 5.31 8.63
C LEU A 182 0.65 6.40 8.16
N ASP A 183 0.48 7.59 8.70
CA ASP A 183 1.33 8.75 8.42
C ASP A 183 1.80 9.36 9.75
N VAL A 184 3.11 9.56 9.87
CA VAL A 184 3.80 9.95 11.10
C VAL A 184 4.62 11.20 10.83
N ARG A 185 4.23 12.32 11.45
CA ARG A 185 4.83 13.63 11.20
C ARG A 185 5.25 14.31 12.49
N TRP A 186 6.35 15.05 12.45
CA TRP A 186 6.70 15.98 13.53
C TRP A 186 5.74 17.18 13.52
N ILE A 187 5.33 17.61 14.71
CA ILE A 187 4.49 18.80 14.92
C ILE A 187 5.17 19.76 15.91
N ASP A 188 5.08 21.06 15.63
CA ASP A 188 5.56 22.10 16.54
C ASP A 188 4.82 22.02 17.89
N SER A 189 5.52 22.39 18.97
CA SER A 189 4.85 22.66 20.25
C SER A 189 3.83 23.79 20.06
N PRO A 190 2.58 23.65 20.53
CA PRO A 190 1.56 24.69 20.40
C PRO A 190 1.90 25.99 21.16
N PHE A 191 3.03 26.02 21.88
CA PHE A 191 3.51 27.17 22.64
C PHE A 191 4.75 27.87 22.03
N GLN A 192 5.45 27.30 21.04
CA GLN A 192 6.55 27.98 20.30
C GLN A 192 6.64 27.55 18.82
N PRO A 193 6.08 28.32 17.87
CA PRO A 193 6.35 28.13 16.44
C PRO A 193 7.74 28.69 16.08
N SER A 194 8.59 27.92 15.41
CA SER A 194 9.96 28.35 15.05
C SER A 194 10.21 28.38 13.53
N GLU A 195 10.58 29.55 13.01
CA GLU A 195 10.97 29.72 11.60
C GLU A 195 12.40 29.17 11.35
N ARG A 196 12.54 27.83 11.28
CA ARG A 196 13.52 27.11 10.42
C ARG A 196 13.48 25.59 10.60
N TYR A 197 13.07 24.89 9.55
CA TYR A 197 13.28 23.44 9.42
C TYR A 197 14.74 23.11 9.07
N PRO A 198 15.42 22.21 9.81
CA PRO A 198 16.55 21.45 9.30
C PRO A 198 16.04 20.23 8.50
N THR A 199 16.62 19.97 7.34
CA THR A 199 16.34 18.75 6.57
C THR A 199 17.01 17.54 7.22
N TYR A 200 16.33 16.90 8.17
CA TYR A 200 16.72 15.59 8.71
C TYR A 200 15.47 14.73 8.96
N MET A 201 15.14 13.88 7.98
CA MET A 201 14.11 12.85 8.15
C MET A 201 14.60 11.80 9.17
N PRO A 202 13.74 11.27 10.05
CA PRO A 202 14.11 10.15 10.90
C PRO A 202 14.34 8.89 10.06
N THR A 203 15.45 8.20 10.31
CA THR A 203 15.75 6.91 9.68
C THR A 203 14.71 5.87 10.09
N LYS A 204 13.98 5.32 9.11
CA LYS A 204 13.23 4.05 9.13
C LYS A 204 12.76 3.55 10.51
N ILE A 205 11.53 3.89 10.89
CA ILE A 205 10.83 3.27 12.03
C ILE A 205 10.86 1.75 11.84
N THR A 206 11.43 1.03 12.81
CA THR A 206 11.50 -0.43 12.76
C THR A 206 10.27 -1.02 13.43
N LEU A 207 9.31 -1.49 12.63
CA LEU A 207 8.20 -2.30 13.12
C LEU A 207 8.75 -3.62 13.71
N GLN A 208 8.96 -3.65 15.02
CA GLN A 208 9.31 -4.88 15.74
C GLN A 208 8.05 -5.58 16.26
N PRO A 209 7.70 -6.78 15.77
CA PRO A 209 6.64 -7.59 16.37
C PRO A 209 7.13 -8.18 17.70
N THR A 210 6.89 -7.46 18.80
CA THR A 210 7.24 -7.92 20.14
C THR A 210 6.22 -8.94 20.66
N ASN A 211 6.60 -10.23 20.54
CA ASN A 211 5.87 -11.33 21.16
C ASN A 211 5.85 -11.19 22.71
N TYR A 212 4.75 -10.70 23.28
CA TYR A 212 4.49 -10.78 24.72
C TYR A 212 3.53 -11.93 25.05
N VAL A 213 4.05 -12.95 25.73
CA VAL A 213 3.30 -14.16 26.09
C VAL A 213 2.87 -14.11 27.55
N SER A 214 1.54 -14.10 27.75
CA SER A 214 0.79 -14.52 28.95
C SER A 214 1.08 -13.90 30.32
N ALA A 215 0.04 -13.27 30.90
CA ALA A 215 -0.23 -13.33 32.33
C ALA A 215 -1.76 -13.40 32.60
N THR A 216 -2.25 -14.62 32.90
CA THR A 216 -3.47 -14.92 33.69
C THR A 216 -4.79 -14.22 33.34
N LEU A 217 -5.48 -14.73 32.30
CA LEU A 217 -6.95 -14.66 32.20
C LEU A 217 -7.59 -15.77 33.06
N GLU A 218 -7.86 -15.52 34.35
CA GLU A 218 -8.52 -16.53 35.21
C GLU A 218 -9.59 -15.96 36.17
N GLN A 219 -10.09 -14.73 35.93
CA GLN A 219 -11.05 -14.06 36.87
C GLN A 219 -12.28 -13.38 36.25
N LEU A 220 -12.59 -13.54 34.96
CA LEU A 220 -13.74 -12.86 34.32
C LEU A 220 -14.71 -13.74 33.50
N GLU A 221 -14.66 -15.07 33.59
CA GLU A 221 -15.57 -15.97 32.84
C GLU A 221 -16.98 -16.17 33.44
N HIS A 222 -17.51 -15.20 34.20
CA HIS A 222 -18.82 -15.34 34.86
C HIS A 222 -19.81 -14.21 34.56
N GLN A 223 -20.14 -14.03 33.28
CA GLN A 223 -21.52 -13.88 32.75
C GLN A 223 -21.49 -13.32 31.32
N ILE A 224 -21.85 -14.14 30.33
CA ILE A 224 -22.89 -13.82 29.32
C ILE A 224 -23.26 -15.15 28.65
N VAL A 225 -24.47 -15.65 28.94
CA VAL A 225 -25.11 -16.68 28.11
C VAL A 225 -25.92 -15.94 27.07
N ARG A 226 -25.43 -15.94 25.81
CA ARG A 226 -26.26 -15.60 24.64
C ARG A 226 -26.04 -16.65 23.57
N THR A 227 -27.05 -17.49 23.42
CA THR A 227 -27.20 -18.43 22.32
C THR A 227 -27.71 -17.69 21.09
N GLU A 228 -26.84 -17.42 20.13
CA GLU A 228 -27.22 -17.27 18.71
C GLU A 228 -25.98 -17.53 17.86
N THR A 229 -26.15 -18.26 16.76
CA THR A 229 -25.04 -18.73 15.93
C THR A 229 -24.62 -17.65 14.93
N ASP A 230 -23.70 -16.79 15.35
CA ASP A 230 -23.00 -15.89 14.43
C ASP A 230 -21.84 -16.65 13.76
N SER A 231 -21.88 -16.73 12.42
CA SER A 231 -20.86 -17.40 11.61
C SER A 231 -19.64 -16.52 11.30
N PHE A 232 -19.58 -15.30 11.85
CA PHE A 232 -18.48 -14.35 11.67
C PHE A 232 -17.71 -14.04 12.96
N ALA A 233 -17.69 -14.96 13.93
CA ALA A 233 -16.68 -14.91 14.99
C ALA A 233 -15.26 -14.92 14.36
N PRO A 234 -14.42 -13.90 14.60
CA PRO A 234 -13.07 -13.87 14.06
C PRO A 234 -12.31 -15.10 14.55
N GLN A 235 -11.87 -15.93 13.62
CA GLN A 235 -11.02 -17.07 13.96
C GLN A 235 -9.73 -16.51 14.57
N PRO A 236 -9.27 -17.02 15.72
CA PRO A 236 -8.05 -16.52 16.34
C PRO A 236 -6.86 -16.82 15.43
N THR A 237 -6.39 -15.80 14.72
CA THR A 237 -5.22 -15.84 13.83
C THR A 237 -3.94 -15.85 14.64
N THR A 238 -3.72 -16.94 15.38
CA THR A 238 -2.40 -17.22 15.94
C THR A 238 -1.43 -17.51 14.78
N SER A 239 -0.56 -16.54 14.50
CA SER A 239 0.49 -16.65 13.48
C SER A 239 1.58 -17.63 13.93
N THR A 240 1.29 -18.92 13.84
CA THR A 240 2.27 -19.96 14.18
C THR A 240 3.31 -20.09 13.07
N TYR A 241 4.59 -19.88 13.39
CA TYR A 241 5.71 -20.23 12.53
C TYR A 241 5.58 -21.69 12.03
N GLN A 242 5.64 -21.89 10.71
CA GLN A 242 5.50 -23.22 10.09
C GLN A 242 6.86 -23.83 9.75
N ALA A 243 7.69 -23.12 8.98
CA ALA A 243 8.96 -23.62 8.48
C ALA A 243 9.91 -22.46 8.11
N LYS A 244 11.20 -22.77 8.01
CA LYS A 244 12.21 -21.95 7.34
C LYS A 244 12.58 -22.64 6.04
N LEU A 245 12.40 -21.95 4.92
CA LEU A 245 12.80 -22.43 3.60
C LEU A 245 14.28 -22.09 3.38
N LEU A 246 15.01 -22.98 2.70
CA LEU A 246 16.42 -22.82 2.35
C LEU A 246 16.63 -23.39 0.94
N ALA A 247 17.38 -22.70 0.09
CA ALA A 247 17.95 -23.30 -1.11
C ALA A 247 18.89 -24.46 -0.71
N PRO A 248 18.74 -25.68 -1.27
CA PRO A 248 19.63 -26.80 -0.96
C PRO A 248 21.10 -26.57 -1.33
N ASP A 249 21.32 -25.64 -2.25
CA ASP A 249 22.57 -25.28 -2.93
C ASP A 249 22.98 -23.81 -2.69
N GLY A 250 22.30 -23.10 -1.79
CA GLY A 250 22.49 -21.67 -1.57
C GLY A 250 23.94 -21.26 -1.24
N GLY A 251 24.50 -20.42 -2.11
CA GLY A 251 25.83 -19.84 -2.01
C GLY A 251 25.91 -18.58 -1.13
N VAL A 252 27.11 -18.02 -1.07
CA VAL A 252 27.35 -16.68 -0.52
C VAL A 252 26.96 -15.67 -1.59
N ASP A 253 26.27 -14.60 -1.19
CA ASP A 253 25.77 -13.53 -2.07
C ASP A 253 24.78 -13.96 -3.16
N ASP A 254 24.23 -15.18 -3.10
CA ASP A 254 23.11 -15.64 -3.96
C ASP A 254 21.79 -14.86 -3.72
N LEU A 255 21.71 -14.07 -2.65
CA LEU A 255 20.55 -13.24 -2.25
C LEU A 255 19.20 -13.99 -2.16
N PHE A 256 19.21 -15.29 -1.86
CA PHE A 256 18.00 -16.10 -1.68
C PHE A 256 17.01 -15.45 -0.69
N GLY A 257 15.84 -15.07 -1.20
CA GLY A 257 14.83 -14.29 -0.48
C GLY A 257 14.62 -12.87 -1.01
N GLN A 258 15.40 -12.44 -2.02
CA GLN A 258 15.28 -11.13 -2.69
C GLN A 258 13.83 -10.82 -3.09
N SER A 259 13.17 -11.79 -3.72
CA SER A 259 11.74 -11.73 -4.03
C SER A 259 11.02 -13.01 -3.61
N THR A 260 9.72 -12.90 -3.31
CA THR A 260 8.89 -14.06 -2.96
C THR A 260 7.48 -13.92 -3.51
N ALA A 261 6.88 -15.04 -3.92
CA ALA A 261 5.48 -15.11 -4.30
C ALA A 261 4.86 -16.45 -3.87
N ILE A 262 3.56 -16.47 -3.60
CA ILE A 262 2.84 -17.66 -3.12
C ILE A 262 1.49 -17.82 -3.84
N TYR A 263 1.18 -19.04 -4.28
CA TYR A 263 -0.14 -19.41 -4.75
C TYR A 263 -0.50 -20.81 -4.24
N GLY A 264 -1.52 -20.89 -3.38
CA GLY A 264 -1.98 -22.14 -2.77
C GLY A 264 -0.87 -22.85 -1.98
N ASP A 265 -0.49 -24.06 -2.42
CA ASP A 265 0.55 -24.89 -1.84
C ASP A 265 1.91 -24.76 -2.56
N THR A 266 2.15 -23.66 -3.30
CA THR A 266 3.42 -23.40 -4.00
C THR A 266 3.96 -22.01 -3.66
N ILE A 267 5.23 -21.96 -3.24
CA ILE A 267 6.01 -20.74 -3.01
C ILE A 267 7.13 -20.67 -4.05
N VAL A 268 7.42 -19.48 -4.55
CA VAL A 268 8.59 -19.16 -5.37
C VAL A 268 9.45 -18.16 -4.61
N VAL A 269 10.77 -18.35 -4.62
CA VAL A 269 11.76 -17.48 -3.98
C VAL A 269 12.85 -17.12 -4.99
N GLY A 270 13.07 -15.83 -5.22
CA GLY A 270 14.17 -15.32 -6.04
C GLY A 270 15.53 -15.39 -5.35
N ALA A 271 16.58 -15.55 -6.16
CA ALA A 271 17.99 -15.59 -5.79
C ALA A 271 18.83 -15.05 -6.97
N ASP A 272 18.73 -13.74 -7.19
CA ASP A 272 19.27 -12.97 -8.31
C ASP A 272 20.80 -12.93 -8.35
N GLY A 273 21.46 -13.03 -7.19
CA GLY A 273 22.91 -13.20 -7.08
C GLY A 273 23.42 -14.59 -7.48
N GLY A 274 22.54 -15.52 -7.85
CA GLY A 274 22.88 -16.91 -8.20
C GLY A 274 23.90 -17.04 -9.34
N ASN A 275 24.78 -18.04 -9.26
CA ASN A 275 26.01 -18.11 -10.07
C ASN A 275 26.07 -19.29 -11.08
N ASP A 276 24.93 -19.93 -11.36
CA ASP A 276 24.85 -21.20 -12.09
C ASP A 276 25.26 -21.13 -13.57
N ASN A 277 24.82 -20.08 -14.29
CA ASN A 277 25.09 -19.90 -15.73
C ASN A 277 26.11 -18.77 -16.01
N GLY A 278 26.46 -18.00 -14.98
CA GLY A 278 27.33 -16.83 -15.05
C GLY A 278 27.40 -16.15 -13.69
N HIS A 279 28.33 -15.22 -13.49
CA HIS A 279 28.37 -14.48 -12.22
C HIS A 279 27.14 -13.57 -12.12
N ASN A 280 26.35 -13.68 -11.05
CA ASN A 280 25.03 -13.03 -10.91
C ASN A 280 24.11 -13.29 -12.13
N SER A 281 24.10 -14.53 -12.64
CA SER A 281 23.13 -14.98 -13.64
C SER A 281 21.73 -15.17 -13.05
N GLY A 282 21.65 -15.40 -11.73
CA GLY A 282 20.41 -15.51 -10.99
C GLY A 282 19.72 -16.87 -11.08
N SER A 283 18.75 -17.07 -10.19
CA SER A 283 17.90 -18.26 -10.12
C SER A 283 16.58 -17.99 -9.37
N ALA A 284 15.61 -18.88 -9.51
CA ALA A 284 14.39 -18.89 -8.70
C ALA A 284 14.06 -20.30 -8.20
N HIS A 285 13.70 -20.43 -6.93
CA HIS A 285 13.49 -21.71 -6.26
C HIS A 285 12.01 -21.94 -5.96
N VAL A 286 11.48 -23.09 -6.38
CA VAL A 286 10.08 -23.47 -6.14
C VAL A 286 10.01 -24.44 -4.96
N PHE A 287 9.15 -24.12 -4.00
CA PHE A 287 8.83 -24.96 -2.85
C PHE A 287 7.35 -25.37 -2.91
N VAL A 288 7.06 -26.62 -2.59
CA VAL A 288 5.69 -27.15 -2.53
C VAL A 288 5.34 -27.65 -1.14
N ARG A 289 4.08 -27.48 -0.73
CA ARG A 289 3.58 -27.97 0.57
C ARG A 289 2.87 -29.30 0.43
N SER A 290 3.19 -30.23 1.32
CA SER A 290 2.43 -31.46 1.56
C SER A 290 2.00 -31.50 3.03
N GLY A 291 0.71 -31.24 3.29
CA GLY A 291 0.18 -31.12 4.65
C GLY A 291 0.77 -29.90 5.38
N LYS A 292 1.78 -30.13 6.23
CA LYS A 292 2.51 -29.07 6.96
C LYS A 292 3.98 -28.94 6.54
N GLU A 293 4.48 -29.86 5.72
CA GLU A 293 5.88 -29.89 5.31
C GLU A 293 6.04 -29.15 3.99
N TRP A 294 7.04 -28.27 3.92
CA TRP A 294 7.47 -27.60 2.69
C TRP A 294 8.74 -28.28 2.17
N THR A 295 8.77 -28.64 0.90
CA THR A 295 9.94 -29.25 0.24
C THR A 295 10.35 -28.42 -0.97
N HIS A 296 11.66 -28.30 -1.19
CA HIS A 296 12.20 -27.74 -2.43
C HIS A 296 11.87 -28.69 -3.60
N GLN A 297 11.16 -28.20 -4.60
CA GLN A 297 10.76 -28.97 -5.78
C GLN A 297 11.79 -28.86 -6.91
N VAL A 298 12.16 -27.62 -7.27
CA VAL A 298 13.03 -27.35 -8.43
C VAL A 298 13.68 -25.97 -8.31
N LYS A 299 14.89 -25.83 -8.87
CA LYS A 299 15.52 -24.55 -9.17
C LYS A 299 15.29 -24.22 -10.65
N LEU A 300 14.73 -23.06 -10.92
CA LEU A 300 14.50 -22.50 -12.25
C LEU A 300 15.68 -21.58 -12.59
N LEU A 301 16.14 -21.68 -13.83
CA LEU A 301 17.20 -20.86 -14.43
C LEU A 301 16.69 -20.36 -15.78
N ALA A 302 17.09 -19.15 -16.19
CA ALA A 302 16.96 -18.71 -17.57
C ALA A 302 17.74 -19.68 -18.49
N PRO A 303 17.16 -20.23 -19.58
CA PRO A 303 17.87 -21.13 -20.50
C PRO A 303 19.07 -20.49 -21.20
N ASP A 304 19.06 -19.17 -21.26
CA ASP A 304 19.96 -18.23 -21.93
C ASP A 304 20.69 -17.32 -20.94
N GLY A 305 20.44 -17.46 -19.63
CA GLY A 305 20.97 -16.58 -18.58
C GLY A 305 22.50 -16.43 -18.63
N ALA A 306 22.96 -15.20 -18.63
CA ALA A 306 24.34 -14.79 -18.79
C ALA A 306 24.87 -14.10 -17.51
N THR A 307 26.04 -13.48 -17.60
CA THR A 307 26.70 -12.85 -16.44
C THR A 307 26.14 -11.46 -16.21
N GLY A 308 25.45 -11.29 -15.08
CA GLY A 308 24.91 -10.01 -14.64
C GLY A 308 23.47 -9.74 -15.07
N ASP A 309 22.69 -10.75 -15.44
CA ASP A 309 21.27 -10.59 -15.82
C ASP A 309 20.33 -10.47 -14.60
N TYR A 310 20.78 -10.96 -13.43
CA TYR A 310 20.04 -10.96 -12.16
C TYR A 310 18.64 -11.60 -12.24
N PHE A 311 18.54 -12.78 -12.88
CA PHE A 311 17.30 -13.56 -12.93
C PHE A 311 16.82 -13.92 -11.51
N GLY A 312 15.60 -13.55 -11.15
CA GLY A 312 15.08 -13.75 -9.79
C GLY A 312 14.90 -12.47 -8.99
N GLU A 313 15.26 -11.31 -9.55
CA GLU A 313 14.99 -10.00 -8.90
C GLU A 313 13.49 -9.85 -8.57
N SER A 314 12.62 -10.27 -9.48
CA SER A 314 11.17 -10.35 -9.25
C SER A 314 10.62 -11.73 -9.59
N VAL A 315 9.62 -12.18 -8.83
CA VAL A 315 8.89 -13.43 -9.09
C VAL A 315 7.39 -13.24 -8.88
N ALA A 316 6.59 -13.87 -9.74
CA ALA A 316 5.14 -13.96 -9.59
C ALA A 316 4.64 -15.37 -9.88
N ILE A 317 3.57 -15.81 -9.23
CA ILE A 317 2.95 -17.13 -9.44
C ILE A 317 1.43 -17.06 -9.40
N HIS A 318 0.78 -17.72 -10.36
CA HIS A 318 -0.66 -17.95 -10.36
C HIS A 318 -0.97 -19.32 -10.97
N GLY A 319 -1.61 -20.20 -10.21
CA GLY A 319 -1.91 -21.57 -10.64
C GLY A 319 -0.65 -22.37 -11.00
N ASP A 320 -0.58 -22.78 -12.26
CA ASP A 320 0.53 -23.56 -12.84
C ASP A 320 1.49 -22.68 -13.67
N THR A 321 1.50 -21.36 -13.45
CA THR A 321 2.37 -20.41 -14.16
C THR A 321 3.21 -19.61 -13.18
N ILE A 322 4.52 -19.53 -13.43
CA ILE A 322 5.49 -18.68 -12.74
C ILE A 322 6.08 -17.71 -13.76
N VAL A 323 6.34 -16.48 -13.35
CA VAL A 323 7.12 -15.51 -14.11
C VAL A 323 8.29 -15.05 -13.25
N VAL A 324 9.47 -14.89 -13.85
CA VAL A 324 10.70 -14.44 -13.18
C VAL A 324 11.35 -13.34 -14.00
N GLY A 325 11.68 -12.21 -13.36
CA GLY A 325 12.36 -11.08 -13.99
C GLY A 325 13.88 -11.25 -14.00
N ALA A 326 14.51 -10.77 -15.07
CA ALA A 326 15.96 -10.64 -15.22
C ALA A 326 16.23 -9.21 -15.73
N TYR A 327 16.23 -8.25 -14.80
CA TYR A 327 16.10 -6.82 -15.13
C TYR A 327 17.34 -6.21 -15.83
N LEU A 328 18.47 -6.90 -15.83
CA LEU A 328 19.70 -6.48 -16.51
C LEU A 328 19.99 -7.28 -17.79
N ASP A 329 19.05 -8.08 -18.28
CA ASP A 329 19.18 -8.82 -19.54
C ASP A 329 19.45 -7.88 -20.74
N ASP A 330 20.41 -8.28 -21.59
CA ASP A 330 20.99 -7.42 -22.64
C ASP A 330 20.33 -7.58 -24.04
N ASP A 331 19.30 -8.43 -24.21
CA ASP A 331 18.85 -8.89 -25.54
C ASP A 331 18.37 -7.77 -26.49
N ASN A 332 17.65 -6.76 -25.98
CA ASN A 332 17.17 -5.62 -26.76
C ASN A 332 18.05 -4.36 -26.61
N GLY A 333 19.01 -4.37 -25.68
CA GLY A 333 19.88 -3.25 -25.37
C GLY A 333 20.57 -3.45 -24.03
N TYR A 334 21.63 -2.69 -23.77
CA TYR A 334 22.39 -2.81 -22.52
C TYR A 334 21.50 -2.58 -21.30
N ASN A 335 21.32 -3.60 -20.45
CA ASN A 335 20.35 -3.66 -19.37
C ASN A 335 18.90 -3.31 -19.79
N SER A 336 18.45 -3.80 -20.95
CA SER A 336 17.06 -3.65 -21.40
C SER A 336 16.06 -4.42 -20.54
N GLY A 337 16.49 -5.56 -20.02
CA GLY A 337 15.73 -6.41 -19.12
C GLY A 337 14.76 -7.37 -19.83
N SER A 338 14.42 -8.46 -19.14
CA SER A 338 13.50 -9.49 -19.64
C SER A 338 12.66 -10.14 -18.53
N ALA A 339 11.62 -10.88 -18.91
CA ALA A 339 10.83 -11.68 -17.99
C ALA A 339 10.53 -13.07 -18.58
N HIS A 340 10.85 -14.12 -17.84
CA HIS A 340 10.73 -15.51 -18.30
C HIS A 340 9.52 -16.20 -17.70
N VAL A 341 8.72 -16.88 -18.55
CA VAL A 341 7.54 -17.63 -18.11
C VAL A 341 7.87 -19.12 -18.01
N PHE A 342 7.51 -19.73 -16.88
CA PHE A 342 7.59 -21.16 -16.64
C PHE A 342 6.20 -21.73 -16.36
N VAL A 343 5.91 -22.92 -16.90
CA VAL A 343 4.64 -23.62 -16.66
C VAL A 343 4.84 -25.00 -16.07
N ARG A 344 3.91 -25.40 -15.21
CA ARG A 344 3.86 -26.73 -14.59
C ARG A 344 3.00 -27.69 -15.40
N SER A 345 3.53 -28.89 -15.62
CA SER A 345 2.80 -30.03 -16.18
C SER A 345 3.03 -31.25 -15.29
N GLY A 346 2.09 -31.52 -14.37
CA GLY A 346 2.29 -32.49 -13.31
C GLY A 346 3.29 -31.98 -12.27
N GLU A 347 4.40 -32.69 -12.05
CA GLU A 347 5.46 -32.28 -11.13
C GLU A 347 6.63 -31.53 -11.82
N GLN A 348 6.54 -31.30 -13.13
CA GLN A 348 7.63 -30.73 -13.92
C GLN A 348 7.32 -29.28 -14.31
N TRP A 349 8.26 -28.38 -14.02
CA TRP A 349 8.26 -27.01 -14.52
C TRP A 349 9.13 -26.91 -15.77
N THR A 350 8.64 -26.22 -16.80
CA THR A 350 9.35 -26.00 -18.06
C THR A 350 9.27 -24.54 -18.46
N HIS A 351 10.38 -23.97 -18.93
CA HIS A 351 10.38 -22.67 -19.59
C HIS A 351 9.43 -22.70 -20.80
N GLN A 352 8.54 -21.71 -20.88
CA GLN A 352 7.53 -21.56 -21.93
C GLN A 352 7.93 -20.43 -22.89
N ASP A 353 8.33 -19.27 -22.36
CA ASP A 353 8.41 -18.02 -23.11
C ASP A 353 9.39 -17.03 -22.47
N LYS A 354 10.00 -16.15 -23.29
CA LYS A 354 10.78 -14.99 -22.83
C LYS A 354 10.09 -13.73 -23.32
N LEU A 355 9.58 -12.93 -22.39
CA LEU A 355 8.90 -11.68 -22.65
C LEU A 355 9.95 -10.56 -22.67
N LEU A 356 9.89 -9.73 -23.70
CA LEU A 356 10.70 -8.54 -23.89
C LEU A 356 9.77 -7.35 -24.19
N ALA A 357 10.14 -6.15 -23.74
CA ALA A 357 9.50 -4.93 -24.21
C ALA A 357 9.68 -4.79 -25.74
N PRO A 358 8.62 -4.62 -26.55
CA PRO A 358 8.75 -4.50 -28.01
C PRO A 358 9.56 -3.29 -28.49
N ASP A 359 9.64 -2.27 -27.63
CA ASP A 359 10.37 -1.03 -27.77
C ASP A 359 11.54 -0.91 -26.76
N GLY A 360 11.90 -2.01 -26.09
CA GLY A 360 12.94 -2.04 -25.05
C GLY A 360 14.28 -1.49 -25.53
N ALA A 361 14.84 -0.58 -24.75
CA ALA A 361 16.07 0.15 -25.00
C ALA A 361 17.08 -0.05 -23.85
N ALA A 362 18.22 0.62 -23.94
CA ALA A 362 19.32 0.44 -23.00
C ALA A 362 19.08 1.19 -21.68
N GLY A 363 18.88 0.45 -20.59
CA GLY A 363 18.68 0.98 -19.24
C GLY A 363 17.22 1.06 -18.79
N ASP A 364 16.27 0.50 -19.55
CA ASP A 364 14.84 0.48 -19.22
C ASP A 364 14.52 -0.37 -17.98
N TYR A 365 15.35 -1.39 -17.73
CA TYR A 365 15.21 -2.36 -16.63
C TYR A 365 13.86 -3.11 -16.61
N PHE A 366 13.38 -3.56 -17.78
CA PHE A 366 12.19 -4.39 -17.89
C PHE A 366 12.34 -5.70 -17.08
N GLY A 367 11.36 -6.03 -16.25
CA GLY A 367 11.44 -7.20 -15.36
C GLY A 367 11.82 -6.84 -13.92
N TRP A 368 12.04 -5.55 -13.62
CA TRP A 368 12.24 -5.05 -12.27
C TRP A 368 11.09 -5.42 -11.32
N SER A 369 9.84 -5.26 -11.76
CA SER A 369 8.66 -5.65 -11.01
C SER A 369 7.69 -6.45 -11.88
N ILE A 370 7.03 -7.47 -11.30
CA ILE A 370 6.13 -8.37 -12.05
C ILE A 370 4.89 -8.72 -11.23
N ALA A 371 3.73 -8.67 -11.88
CA ALA A 371 2.47 -9.20 -11.36
C ALA A 371 1.83 -10.17 -12.36
N LEU A 372 1.19 -11.23 -11.86
CA LEU A 372 0.53 -12.26 -12.66
C LEU A 372 -0.83 -12.60 -12.05
N ASN A 373 -1.89 -12.60 -12.86
CA ASN A 373 -3.20 -13.12 -12.48
C ASN A 373 -3.87 -13.82 -13.67
N GLY A 374 -4.16 -15.11 -13.52
CA GLY A 374 -4.73 -15.95 -14.58
C GLY A 374 -3.88 -15.96 -15.85
N ASP A 375 -4.39 -15.30 -16.89
CA ASP A 375 -3.80 -15.19 -18.23
C ASP A 375 -3.21 -13.79 -18.52
N THR A 376 -3.04 -12.93 -17.50
CA THR A 376 -2.46 -11.58 -17.65
C THR A 376 -1.20 -11.41 -16.81
N ILE A 377 -0.13 -10.92 -17.44
CA ILE A 377 1.14 -10.52 -16.82
C ILE A 377 1.28 -9.01 -16.99
N VAL A 378 1.76 -8.34 -15.94
CA VAL A 378 2.26 -6.96 -15.98
C VAL A 378 3.73 -6.97 -15.59
N VAL A 379 4.58 -6.28 -16.35
CA VAL A 379 6.01 -6.15 -16.10
C VAL A 379 6.40 -4.67 -16.07
N GLY A 380 7.02 -4.21 -14.99
CA GLY A 380 7.57 -2.86 -14.85
C GLY A 380 8.94 -2.71 -15.51
N ALA A 381 9.18 -1.53 -16.06
CA ALA A 381 10.45 -1.05 -16.63
C ALA A 381 10.67 0.38 -16.12
N TYR A 382 11.22 0.51 -14.91
CA TYR A 382 11.07 1.74 -14.13
C TYR A 382 11.90 2.93 -14.65
N LEU A 383 12.95 2.70 -15.45
CA LEU A 383 13.77 3.77 -16.05
C LEU A 383 13.55 3.97 -17.56
N ASP A 384 12.59 3.26 -18.17
CA ASP A 384 12.22 3.46 -19.58
C ASP A 384 11.91 4.94 -19.89
N ASP A 385 12.40 5.42 -21.02
CA ASP A 385 12.29 6.83 -21.43
C ASP A 385 11.14 7.14 -22.41
N GLY A 386 10.26 6.16 -22.64
CA GLY A 386 9.16 6.21 -23.61
C GLY A 386 8.13 7.35 -23.44
N ASN A 387 8.06 8.03 -22.29
CA ASN A 387 7.26 9.25 -22.10
C ASN A 387 8.07 10.48 -21.64
N GLY A 388 9.33 10.32 -21.27
CA GLY A 388 10.17 11.36 -20.66
C GLY A 388 11.44 10.73 -20.09
N ASN A 389 12.43 11.52 -19.69
CA ASN A 389 13.68 10.95 -19.16
C ASN A 389 13.39 10.12 -17.90
N ARG A 390 13.50 8.79 -17.99
CA ARG A 390 13.19 7.87 -16.89
C ARG A 390 11.79 8.09 -16.32
N SER A 391 10.82 8.31 -17.21
CA SER A 391 9.40 8.34 -16.83
C SER A 391 8.94 6.99 -16.30
N GLY A 392 9.57 5.90 -16.78
CA GLY A 392 9.19 4.53 -16.50
C GLY A 392 7.93 4.09 -17.24
N SER A 393 7.68 2.78 -17.26
CA SER A 393 6.47 2.18 -17.80
C SER A 393 6.11 0.83 -17.17
N ALA A 394 4.89 0.36 -17.47
CA ALA A 394 4.46 -1.01 -17.19
C ALA A 394 3.85 -1.65 -18.43
N HIS A 395 4.34 -2.83 -18.82
CA HIS A 395 3.95 -3.54 -20.03
C HIS A 395 3.02 -4.71 -19.71
N VAL A 396 1.91 -4.83 -20.46
CA VAL A 396 0.90 -5.86 -20.25
C VAL A 396 1.00 -6.94 -21.33
N PHE A 397 1.05 -8.20 -20.91
CA PHE A 397 1.04 -9.38 -21.79
C PHE A 397 -0.16 -10.27 -21.43
N VAL A 398 -0.86 -10.78 -22.44
CA VAL A 398 -2.01 -11.67 -22.26
C VAL A 398 -1.79 -13.00 -22.99
N ARG A 399 -2.11 -14.10 -22.31
CA ARG A 399 -2.03 -15.46 -22.86
C ARG A 399 -3.28 -15.83 -23.64
N SER A 400 -3.09 -16.37 -24.84
CA SER A 400 -4.12 -17.09 -25.58
C SER A 400 -3.66 -18.53 -25.81
N GLY A 401 -4.23 -19.46 -25.05
CA GLY A 401 -3.83 -20.88 -25.08
C GLY A 401 -2.41 -21.11 -24.53
N LYS A 402 -1.41 -21.07 -25.42
CA LYS A 402 0.02 -21.26 -25.09
C LYS A 402 0.92 -20.10 -25.52
N GLU A 403 0.37 -19.06 -26.15
CA GLU A 403 1.14 -17.93 -26.66
C GLU A 403 0.89 -16.72 -25.76
N TRP A 404 1.95 -16.09 -25.25
CA TRP A 404 1.87 -14.79 -24.62
C TRP A 404 2.00 -13.70 -25.67
N THR A 405 1.14 -12.69 -25.58
CA THR A 405 1.10 -11.61 -26.56
C THR A 405 1.09 -10.27 -25.84
N TYR A 406 2.05 -9.41 -26.18
CA TYR A 406 2.06 -8.02 -25.73
C TYR A 406 0.77 -7.31 -26.16
N GLN A 407 0.17 -6.55 -25.24
CA GLN A 407 -1.08 -5.83 -25.45
C GLN A 407 -0.87 -4.31 -25.44
N VAL A 408 -0.25 -3.77 -24.40
CA VAL A 408 -0.14 -2.32 -24.18
C VAL A 408 1.02 -1.97 -23.24
N LYS A 409 1.60 -0.79 -23.43
CA LYS A 409 2.53 -0.11 -22.53
C LYS A 409 1.73 0.98 -21.80
N LEU A 410 1.72 0.91 -20.48
CA LEU A 410 1.13 1.89 -19.58
C LEU A 410 2.23 2.90 -19.22
N LEU A 411 1.87 4.18 -19.25
CA LEU A 411 2.75 5.32 -18.98
C LEU A 411 2.06 6.22 -17.95
N ALA A 412 2.85 6.89 -17.11
CA ALA A 412 2.36 7.98 -16.27
C ALA A 412 1.75 9.09 -17.17
N PRO A 413 0.48 9.53 -16.99
CA PRO A 413 -0.19 10.46 -17.91
C PRO A 413 0.47 11.84 -18.06
N ASP A 414 1.20 12.24 -17.02
CA ASP A 414 1.90 13.49 -16.78
C ASP A 414 3.36 13.49 -17.25
N GLY A 415 3.94 12.32 -17.53
CA GLY A 415 5.39 12.08 -17.59
C GLY A 415 6.21 12.83 -18.65
N SER A 416 5.61 13.77 -19.38
CA SER A 416 6.25 14.66 -20.35
C SER A 416 5.99 16.15 -20.03
N ALA A 417 6.91 16.83 -19.33
CA ALA A 417 7.24 18.25 -19.59
C ALA A 417 8.37 18.86 -18.75
N TYR A 418 8.53 18.49 -17.47
CA TYR A 418 9.33 19.29 -16.53
C TYR A 418 10.42 18.55 -15.75
N ASP A 419 10.39 17.22 -15.70
CA ASP A 419 11.18 16.46 -14.73
C ASP A 419 12.53 15.93 -15.24
N ASP A 420 13.34 16.82 -15.84
CA ASP A 420 14.73 16.51 -16.23
C ASP A 420 15.67 16.24 -15.02
N PHE A 421 15.15 16.27 -13.78
CA PHE A 421 15.92 16.21 -12.53
C PHE A 421 15.52 15.07 -11.58
N VAL A 422 14.28 14.54 -11.65
CA VAL A 422 13.83 13.35 -10.90
C VAL A 422 13.32 12.31 -11.90
N ALA A 423 13.61 11.04 -11.64
CA ALA A 423 13.01 9.94 -12.40
C ALA A 423 11.67 9.61 -11.74
N LEU A 424 10.58 9.57 -12.49
CA LEU A 424 9.24 9.25 -11.95
C LEU A 424 9.17 7.80 -11.45
N ASP A 425 10.03 6.93 -11.97
CA ASP A 425 10.15 5.52 -11.61
C ASP A 425 8.84 4.73 -11.79
N PHE A 426 7.96 5.13 -12.72
CA PHE A 426 6.69 4.44 -12.97
C PHE A 426 6.95 2.98 -13.40
N GLY A 427 6.35 2.02 -12.71
CA GLY A 427 6.69 0.59 -12.88
C GLY A 427 7.73 0.07 -11.90
N TRP A 428 8.18 0.89 -10.94
CA TRP A 428 8.97 0.43 -9.79
C TRP A 428 8.29 -0.72 -9.03
N SER A 429 6.96 -0.67 -8.93
CA SER A 429 6.15 -1.78 -8.43
C SER A 429 4.88 -1.94 -9.24
N VAL A 430 4.40 -3.18 -9.37
CA VAL A 430 3.13 -3.51 -10.04
C VAL A 430 2.33 -4.51 -9.21
N ALA A 431 1.02 -4.36 -9.20
CA ALA A 431 0.08 -5.32 -8.61
C ALA A 431 -1.11 -5.55 -9.55
N LEU A 432 -1.65 -6.78 -9.54
CA LEU A 432 -2.74 -7.18 -10.41
C LEU A 432 -3.76 -8.05 -9.68
N ASN A 433 -5.00 -7.57 -9.59
CA ASN A 433 -6.13 -8.33 -9.07
C ASN A 433 -7.31 -8.30 -10.04
N GLY A 434 -7.61 -9.45 -10.66
CA GLY A 434 -8.70 -9.54 -11.64
C GLY A 434 -8.45 -8.70 -12.88
N ASP A 435 -9.32 -7.72 -13.14
CA ASP A 435 -9.26 -6.75 -14.24
C ASP A 435 -8.50 -5.46 -13.88
N THR A 436 -7.99 -5.35 -12.65
CA THR A 436 -7.40 -4.14 -12.08
C THR A 436 -5.88 -4.24 -11.97
N ILE A 437 -5.17 -3.33 -12.65
CA ILE A 437 -3.72 -3.12 -12.54
C ILE A 437 -3.48 -1.89 -11.65
N VAL A 438 -2.53 -1.99 -10.73
CA VAL A 438 -1.96 -0.85 -9.99
C VAL A 438 -0.47 -0.79 -10.29
N VAL A 439 0.06 0.41 -10.52
CA VAL A 439 1.48 0.67 -10.77
C VAL A 439 1.94 1.77 -9.83
N GLY A 440 3.08 1.59 -9.16
CA GLY A 440 3.71 2.62 -8.33
C GLY A 440 4.74 3.43 -9.10
N ALA A 441 4.91 4.69 -8.71
CA ALA A 441 5.81 5.67 -9.32
C ALA A 441 6.45 6.53 -8.20
N PRO A 442 7.39 5.99 -7.42
CA PRO A 442 7.87 6.62 -6.18
C PRO A 442 8.63 7.93 -6.40
N GLY A 443 8.97 8.28 -7.64
CA GLY A 443 9.55 9.57 -7.99
C GLY A 443 8.54 10.66 -8.33
N ASP A 444 7.28 10.30 -8.58
CA ASP A 444 6.18 11.20 -8.98
C ASP A 444 6.04 12.40 -8.02
N ASP A 445 5.96 13.60 -8.61
CA ASP A 445 5.97 14.88 -7.90
C ASP A 445 4.62 15.62 -7.87
N ASP A 446 3.51 14.98 -8.30
CA ASP A 446 2.17 15.55 -8.35
C ASP A 446 1.68 16.13 -7.00
N ASN A 447 2.16 15.59 -5.87
CA ASN A 447 1.93 16.12 -4.51
C ASN A 447 3.22 16.63 -3.81
N GLY A 448 4.29 16.86 -4.57
CA GLY A 448 5.63 17.26 -4.13
C GLY A 448 6.68 16.17 -4.41
N LEU A 449 7.95 16.57 -4.50
CA LEU A 449 9.08 15.69 -4.88
C LEU A 449 9.04 14.30 -4.20
N CYS A 450 8.97 13.24 -5.02
CA CYS A 450 8.92 11.84 -4.57
C CYS A 450 7.74 11.53 -3.63
N SER A 451 6.50 11.78 -4.10
CA SER A 451 5.25 11.61 -3.35
C SER A 451 4.39 10.39 -3.74
N GLY A 452 4.73 9.67 -4.83
CA GLY A 452 3.96 8.53 -5.38
C GLY A 452 4.42 7.12 -4.98
#